data_AF-A0A9W7D2W6-F1
#
_entry.id   AF-A0A9W7D2W6-F1
#
_cell.length_a   1.000
_cell.length_b   1.000
_cell.length_c   1.000
_cell.angle_alpha   90.00
_cell.angle_beta   90.00
_cell.angle_gamma   90.00
#
_symmetry.space_group_name_H-M   'P 1'
#
loop_
_entity.id
_entity.type
_entity.pdbx_description
1 polymer ?
#
loop_
_entity_poly.entity_id
_entity_poly.type
_entity_poly.pdbx_seq_one_letter_code
_entity_poly.pdbx_strand_id
1 'polypeptide(L)'
;MAHDAFAKGQFVQHDVHRNQRRSTLLTAIEEFRKNNAAYSQLQCIIVDKDFTELSVLKEAFPNVSILLCQFHVIKYLREQVAMADYRFTPWHKMQIRSLILLMVYAKTEREYMKHIKYLRHVVNIGCKPTITTEISQNSRDHEANPPGDNAMSVGPAPDLSNTELVSVDQLPTSDQESAKHSFESYFDKNWDKCRNLWCSYRRQSAVTLAIIPITDLNRHGNN
;
A
#
# COMPACT_ATOMS: atom_id res chain seq x y z
N MET A 1 -25.92 -0.75 10.42
CA MET A 1 -26.27 -2.16 10.64
C MET A 1 -25.36 -2.71 11.72
N ALA A 2 -25.91 -3.43 12.70
CA ALA A 2 -25.14 -4.15 13.72
C ALA A 2 -25.28 -5.65 13.47
N HIS A 3 -24.28 -6.44 13.86
CA HIS A 3 -24.31 -7.89 13.79
C HIS A 3 -24.10 -8.48 15.17
N ASP A 4 -24.85 -9.54 15.50
CA ASP A 4 -24.62 -10.32 16.70
C ASP A 4 -23.51 -11.38 16.51
N ALA A 5 -23.23 -12.14 17.57
CA ALA A 5 -22.23 -13.22 17.53
C ALA A 5 -22.58 -14.38 16.57
N PHE A 6 -23.82 -14.44 16.09
CA PHE A 6 -24.33 -15.45 15.16
C PHE A 6 -24.44 -14.93 13.72
N ALA A 7 -23.77 -13.82 13.41
CA ALA A 7 -23.80 -13.16 12.10
C ALA A 7 -25.16 -12.60 11.68
N LYS A 8 -26.13 -12.49 12.61
CA LYS A 8 -27.44 -11.91 12.27
C LYS A 8 -27.32 -10.40 12.28
N GLY A 9 -27.49 -9.81 11.09
CA GLY A 9 -27.48 -8.37 10.89
C GLY A 9 -28.84 -7.73 11.18
N GLN A 10 -28.84 -6.60 11.87
CA GLN A 10 -30.01 -5.75 12.08
C GLN A 10 -29.71 -4.30 11.72
N PHE A 11 -30.68 -3.64 11.11
CA PHE A 11 -30.65 -2.20 10.93
C PHE A 11 -30.91 -1.49 12.27
N VAL A 12 -29.98 -0.64 12.72
CA VAL A 12 -30.04 -0.02 14.07
C VAL A 12 -30.26 1.50 14.04
N GLN A 13 -29.86 2.18 12.96
CA GLN A 13 -30.02 3.62 12.83
C GLN A 13 -29.78 4.04 11.37
N HIS A 14 -30.59 4.98 10.88
CA HIS A 14 -30.30 5.80 9.72
C HIS A 14 -30.26 7.25 10.17
N ASP A 15 -29.19 7.96 9.85
CA ASP A 15 -29.16 9.41 9.99
C ASP A 15 -28.83 10.09 8.67
N VAL A 16 -29.35 11.29 8.48
CA VAL A 16 -28.97 12.19 7.39
C VAL A 16 -28.35 13.42 8.03
N HIS A 17 -27.08 13.65 7.73
CA HIS A 17 -26.30 14.73 8.30
C HIS A 17 -25.91 15.76 7.25
N ARG A 18 -25.95 17.04 7.62
CA ARG A 18 -25.52 18.14 6.75
C ARG A 18 -24.01 18.10 6.46
N ASN A 19 -23.20 17.60 7.39
CA ASN A 19 -21.74 17.51 7.27
C ASN A 19 -21.16 16.48 8.26
N GLN A 20 -19.87 16.17 8.14
CA GLN A 20 -19.12 15.24 9.00
C GLN A 20 -18.34 15.97 10.12
N ARG A 21 -18.80 17.15 10.57
CA ARG A 21 -18.14 17.84 11.68
C ARG A 21 -18.38 17.08 12.98
N ARG A 22 -17.42 17.21 13.89
CA ARG A 22 -17.44 16.62 15.23
C ARG A 22 -18.76 16.80 15.98
N SER A 23 -19.31 18.03 16.02
CA SER A 23 -20.58 18.30 16.69
C SER A 23 -21.75 17.48 16.11
N THR A 24 -21.80 17.34 14.78
CA THR A 24 -22.84 16.58 14.09
C THR A 24 -22.72 15.08 14.35
N LEU A 25 -21.49 14.55 14.35
CA LEU A 25 -21.23 13.15 14.67
C LEU A 25 -21.55 12.81 16.14
N LEU A 26 -21.27 13.73 17.08
CA LEU A 26 -21.61 13.54 18.49
C LEU A 26 -23.13 13.47 18.69
N THR A 27 -23.90 14.36 18.04
CA THR A 27 -25.37 14.29 18.09
C THR A 27 -25.88 12.96 17.54
N ALA A 28 -25.32 12.46 16.43
CA ALA A 28 -25.70 11.15 15.87
C ALA A 28 -25.46 10.00 16.87
N ILE A 29 -24.32 10.02 17.55
CA ILE A 29 -23.95 9.02 18.56
C ILE A 29 -24.84 9.12 19.81
N GLU A 30 -25.20 10.32 20.24
CA GLU A 30 -26.13 10.53 21.35
C GLU A 30 -27.51 9.95 21.03
N GLU A 31 -28.05 10.23 19.84
CA GLU A 31 -29.31 9.63 19.38
C GLU A 31 -29.22 8.11 19.26
N PHE A 32 -28.08 7.59 18.80
CA PHE A 32 -27.84 6.15 18.77
C PHE A 32 -27.93 5.52 20.16
N ARG A 33 -27.29 6.12 21.17
CA ARG A 33 -27.32 5.60 22.54
C ARG A 33 -28.70 5.67 23.17
N LYS A 34 -29.43 6.77 22.93
CA LYS A 34 -30.80 6.95 23.43
C LYS A 34 -31.73 5.87 22.90
N ASN A 35 -31.60 5.54 21.61
CA ASN A 35 -32.51 4.61 20.92
C ASN A 35 -32.07 3.14 21.01
N ASN A 36 -30.82 2.84 21.37
CA ASN A 36 -30.27 1.49 21.37
C ASN A 36 -29.68 1.13 22.73
N ALA A 37 -30.50 0.72 23.71
CA ALA A 37 -30.07 0.38 25.07
C ALA A 37 -28.93 -0.67 25.15
N ALA A 38 -28.81 -1.53 24.13
CA ALA A 38 -27.74 -2.52 24.01
C ALA A 38 -26.39 -1.93 23.53
N TYR A 39 -26.25 -0.61 23.32
CA TYR A 39 -25.01 0.01 22.84
C TYR A 39 -23.79 -0.30 23.72
N SER A 40 -24.01 -0.57 25.02
CA SER A 40 -22.98 -0.95 25.98
C SER A 40 -22.35 -2.30 25.69
N GLN A 41 -23.00 -3.15 24.88
CA GLN A 41 -22.51 -4.46 24.46
C GLN A 41 -21.62 -4.40 23.22
N LEU A 42 -21.51 -3.23 22.56
CA LEU A 42 -20.69 -3.08 21.36
C LEU A 42 -19.25 -3.49 21.64
N GLN A 43 -18.75 -4.42 20.82
CA GLN A 43 -17.35 -4.87 20.89
C GLN A 43 -16.49 -4.22 19.80
N CYS A 44 -17.08 -3.96 18.64
CA CYS A 44 -16.39 -3.43 17.48
C CYS A 44 -17.28 -2.49 16.68
N ILE A 45 -16.71 -1.39 16.20
CA ILE A 45 -17.32 -0.49 15.21
C ILE A 45 -16.42 -0.46 13.99
N ILE A 46 -17.00 -0.71 12.82
CA ILE A 46 -16.31 -0.65 11.54
C ILE A 46 -16.75 0.63 10.84
N VAL A 47 -15.79 1.51 10.56
CA VAL A 47 -16.03 2.79 9.89
C VAL A 47 -15.31 2.88 8.57
N ASP A 48 -15.67 3.86 7.76
CA ASP A 48 -14.84 4.24 6.62
C ASP A 48 -13.53 4.93 7.10
N LYS A 49 -12.77 5.54 6.18
CA LYS A 49 -11.54 6.27 6.47
C LYS A 49 -11.77 7.78 6.59
N ASP A 50 -12.60 8.17 7.56
CA ASP A 50 -12.65 9.56 8.02
C ASP A 50 -11.94 9.67 9.38
N PHE A 51 -10.86 10.47 9.42
CA PHE A 51 -10.10 10.70 10.66
C PHE A 51 -10.92 11.43 11.73
N THR A 52 -11.86 12.29 11.33
CA THR A 52 -12.76 12.99 12.23
C THR A 52 -13.70 11.99 12.89
N GLU A 53 -14.35 11.14 12.08
CA GLU A 53 -15.22 10.06 12.57
C GLU A 53 -14.47 9.10 13.50
N LEU A 54 -13.26 8.68 13.09
CA LEU A 54 -12.42 7.81 13.89
C LEU A 54 -12.07 8.43 15.25
N SER A 55 -11.73 9.72 15.28
CA SER A 55 -11.42 10.43 16.54
C SER A 55 -12.63 10.53 17.44
N VAL A 56 -13.80 10.88 16.89
CA VAL A 56 -15.04 11.03 17.65
C VAL A 56 -15.49 9.70 18.23
N LEU A 57 -15.41 8.61 17.46
CA LEU A 57 -15.80 7.28 17.94
C LEU A 57 -14.87 6.73 19.01
N LYS A 58 -13.56 6.97 18.90
CA LYS A 58 -12.60 6.56 19.95
C LYS A 58 -12.88 7.25 21.29
N GLU A 59 -13.26 8.51 21.24
CA GLU A 59 -13.61 9.28 22.44
C GLU A 59 -14.96 8.86 23.00
N ALA A 60 -15.94 8.66 22.13
CA ALA A 60 -17.26 8.22 22.54
C ALA A 60 -17.23 6.78 23.11
N PHE A 61 -16.50 5.87 22.49
CA PHE A 61 -16.50 4.44 22.80
C PHE A 61 -15.08 3.92 23.14
N PRO A 62 -14.49 4.34 24.27
CA PRO A 62 -13.08 4.06 24.58
C PRO A 62 -12.76 2.58 24.75
N ASN A 63 -13.76 1.76 25.12
CA ASN A 63 -13.61 0.32 25.34
C ASN A 63 -14.01 -0.52 24.12
N VAL A 64 -14.38 0.12 23.01
CA VAL A 64 -14.85 -0.56 21.79
C VAL A 64 -13.75 -0.52 20.73
N SER A 65 -13.51 -1.64 20.06
CA SER A 65 -12.53 -1.70 18.98
C SER A 65 -13.03 -0.93 17.76
N ILE A 66 -12.36 0.17 17.41
CA ILE A 66 -12.70 0.94 16.20
C ILE A 66 -11.77 0.54 15.05
N LEU A 67 -12.34 -0.03 13.99
CA LEU A 67 -11.62 -0.58 12.83
C LEU A 67 -12.03 0.12 11.53
N LEU A 68 -11.13 0.19 10.55
CA LEU A 68 -11.44 0.73 9.22
C LEU A 68 -12.10 -0.34 8.34
N CYS A 69 -13.00 0.01 7.44
CA CYS A 69 -13.63 -0.97 6.58
C CYS A 69 -12.64 -1.50 5.54
N GLN A 70 -12.47 -2.83 5.46
CA GLN A 70 -11.55 -3.44 4.49
C GLN A 70 -11.96 -3.16 3.04
N PHE A 71 -13.26 -3.11 2.77
CA PHE A 71 -13.77 -2.74 1.45
C PHE A 71 -13.29 -1.35 1.04
N HIS A 72 -13.43 -0.36 1.93
CA HIS A 72 -13.00 1.01 1.66
C HIS A 72 -11.47 1.13 1.60
N VAL A 73 -10.73 0.41 2.44
CA VAL A 73 -9.27 0.32 2.35
C VAL A 73 -8.82 -0.14 0.96
N ILE A 74 -9.40 -1.24 0.47
CA ILE A 74 -9.11 -1.78 -0.86
C ILE A 74 -9.48 -0.78 -1.94
N LYS A 75 -10.69 -0.18 -1.86
CA LYS A 75 -11.18 0.82 -2.81
C LYS A 75 -10.23 2.00 -2.92
N TYR A 76 -9.92 2.68 -1.82
CA TYR A 76 -9.05 3.86 -1.82
C TYR A 76 -7.64 3.54 -2.28
N LEU A 77 -7.06 2.42 -1.85
CA LEU A 77 -5.72 2.04 -2.32
C LEU A 77 -5.71 1.76 -3.83
N ARG A 78 -6.76 1.15 -4.39
CA ARG A 78 -6.90 0.92 -5.83
C ARG A 78 -7.05 2.21 -6.62
N GLU A 79 -7.78 3.18 -6.08
CA GLU A 79 -7.92 4.54 -6.65
C GLU A 79 -6.59 5.27 -6.64
N GLN A 80 -5.85 5.21 -5.53
CA GLN A 80 -4.50 5.78 -5.43
C GLN A 80 -3.56 5.16 -6.46
N VAL A 81 -3.51 3.84 -6.59
CA VAL A 81 -2.71 3.15 -7.63
C VAL A 81 -3.12 3.56 -9.06
N ALA A 82 -4.36 3.99 -9.26
CA ALA A 82 -4.83 4.45 -10.57
C ALA A 82 -4.30 5.84 -10.94
N MET A 83 -3.94 6.69 -9.97
CA MET A 83 -3.49 8.07 -10.20
C MET A 83 -2.26 8.12 -11.12
N ALA A 84 -2.25 9.12 -12.00
CA ALA A 84 -1.17 9.32 -12.98
C ALA A 84 0.14 9.79 -12.32
N ASP A 85 0.06 10.50 -11.19
CA ASP A 85 1.19 11.09 -10.47
C ASP A 85 2.24 10.07 -10.02
N TYR A 86 1.81 8.81 -9.83
CA TYR A 86 2.70 7.71 -9.46
C TYR A 86 3.38 7.03 -10.66
N ARG A 87 3.06 7.44 -11.90
CA ARG A 87 3.70 6.96 -13.15
C ARG A 87 3.75 5.43 -13.30
N PHE A 88 2.83 4.71 -12.67
CA PHE A 88 2.76 3.26 -12.77
C PHE A 88 2.32 2.78 -14.15
N THR A 89 3.10 1.87 -14.73
CA THR A 89 2.70 1.11 -15.92
C THR A 89 1.49 0.19 -15.62
N PRO A 90 0.75 -0.28 -16.65
CA PRO A 90 -0.35 -1.22 -16.44
C PRO A 90 0.07 -2.47 -15.65
N TRP A 91 1.29 -2.98 -15.87
CA TRP A 91 1.85 -4.10 -15.14
C TRP A 91 2.01 -3.78 -13.65
N HIS A 92 2.62 -2.64 -13.30
CA HIS A 92 2.73 -2.20 -11.90
C HIS A 92 1.35 -2.12 -11.23
N LYS A 93 0.38 -1.48 -11.90
CA LYS A 93 -0.98 -1.34 -11.36
C LYS A 93 -1.62 -2.70 -11.10
N MET A 94 -1.45 -3.67 -12.00
CA MET A 94 -1.97 -5.03 -11.82
C MET A 94 -1.33 -5.71 -10.60
N GLN A 95 0.00 -5.70 -10.49
CA GLN A 95 0.73 -6.34 -9.40
C GLN A 95 0.40 -5.72 -8.04
N ILE A 96 0.42 -4.39 -7.94
CA ILE A 96 0.16 -3.68 -6.69
C ILE A 96 -1.28 -3.93 -6.21
N ARG A 97 -2.27 -3.99 -7.12
CA ARG A 97 -3.67 -4.29 -6.76
C ARG A 97 -3.85 -5.67 -6.17
N SER A 98 -3.17 -6.68 -6.71
CA SER A 98 -3.17 -8.02 -6.14
C SER A 98 -2.50 -8.04 -4.76
N LEU A 99 -1.39 -7.30 -4.60
CA LEU A 99 -0.69 -7.22 -3.32
C LEU A 99 -1.49 -6.50 -2.23
N ILE A 100 -2.25 -5.46 -2.58
CA ILE A 100 -3.18 -4.80 -1.65
C ILE A 100 -4.17 -5.82 -1.07
N LEU A 101 -4.76 -6.68 -1.91
CA LEU A 101 -5.67 -7.72 -1.43
C LEU A 101 -4.96 -8.69 -0.47
N LEU A 102 -3.79 -9.18 -0.86
CA LEU A 102 -3.01 -10.11 -0.05
C LEU A 102 -2.61 -9.50 1.31
N MET A 103 -2.29 -8.20 1.35
CA MET A 103 -1.97 -7.49 2.59
C MET A 103 -3.19 -7.28 3.49
N VAL A 104 -4.34 -6.93 2.91
CA VAL A 104 -5.58 -6.73 3.67
C VAL A 104 -6.06 -8.04 4.30
N TYR A 105 -5.96 -9.13 3.53
CA TYR A 105 -6.41 -10.46 3.94
C TYR A 105 -5.32 -11.35 4.55
N ALA A 106 -4.12 -10.83 4.79
CA ALA A 106 -3.04 -11.57 5.44
C ALA A 106 -3.52 -12.16 6.78
N LYS A 107 -3.27 -13.46 6.96
CA LYS A 107 -3.67 -14.23 8.16
C LYS A 107 -2.68 -14.07 9.30
N THR A 108 -1.46 -13.66 9.00
CA THR A 108 -0.41 -13.40 9.99
C THR A 108 0.34 -12.11 9.68
N GLU A 109 0.99 -11.53 10.69
CA GLU A 109 1.90 -10.41 10.46
C GLU A 109 3.05 -10.80 9.53
N ARG A 110 3.53 -12.05 9.61
CA ARG A 110 4.57 -12.56 8.72
C ARG A 110 4.16 -12.54 7.24
N GLU A 111 2.93 -12.97 6.92
CA GLU A 111 2.37 -12.87 5.57
C GLU A 111 2.27 -11.41 5.11
N TYR A 112 1.76 -10.53 5.97
CA TYR A 112 1.71 -9.10 5.67
C TYR A 112 3.10 -8.54 5.33
N MET A 113 4.09 -8.83 6.17
CA MET A 113 5.48 -8.38 6.00
C MET A 113 6.11 -8.91 4.70
N LYS A 114 5.79 -10.15 4.31
CA LYS A 114 6.19 -10.70 3.01
C LYS A 114 5.56 -9.91 1.85
N HIS A 115 4.26 -9.64 1.91
CA HIS A 115 3.55 -8.94 0.84
C HIS A 115 3.96 -7.47 0.71
N ILE A 116 4.14 -6.74 1.82
CA ILE A 116 4.60 -5.35 1.78
C ILE A 116 6.04 -5.25 1.24
N LYS A 117 6.94 -6.18 1.60
CA LYS A 117 8.29 -6.23 1.03
C LYS A 117 8.24 -6.41 -0.49
N TYR A 118 7.37 -7.30 -0.98
CA TYR A 118 7.21 -7.50 -2.42
C TYR A 118 6.52 -6.31 -3.11
N LEU A 119 5.57 -5.64 -2.45
CA LEU A 119 4.98 -4.39 -2.97
C LEU A 119 6.05 -3.30 -3.14
N ARG A 120 6.92 -3.12 -2.15
CA ARG A 120 8.03 -2.16 -2.22
C ARG A 120 8.98 -2.51 -3.36
N HIS A 121 9.28 -3.80 -3.55
CA HIS A 121 10.06 -4.24 -4.69
C HIS A 121 9.38 -3.89 -6.03
N VAL A 122 8.11 -4.25 -6.21
CA VAL A 122 7.34 -3.95 -7.43
C VAL A 122 7.27 -2.46 -7.72
N VAL A 123 7.03 -1.63 -6.71
CA VAL A 123 6.94 -0.17 -6.87
C VAL A 123 8.24 0.44 -7.39
N ASN A 124 9.39 -0.14 -7.04
CA ASN A 124 10.70 0.38 -7.41
C ASN A 124 11.34 -0.35 -8.62
N ILE A 125 10.68 -1.37 -9.20
CA ILE A 125 11.16 -2.01 -10.43
C ILE A 125 11.15 -0.99 -11.58
N GLY A 126 12.28 -0.86 -12.28
CA GLY A 126 12.40 0.04 -13.42
C GLY A 126 12.60 1.52 -13.05
N CYS A 127 12.63 1.88 -11.76
CA CYS A 127 13.13 3.17 -11.30
C CYS A 127 14.66 3.17 -11.38
N LYS A 128 15.23 3.52 -12.53
CA LYS A 128 16.66 3.85 -12.58
C LYS A 128 16.87 5.15 -11.80
N PRO A 129 17.84 5.25 -10.88
CA PRO A 129 18.23 6.55 -10.34
C PRO A 129 18.73 7.40 -11.51
N THR A 130 18.10 8.55 -11.71
CA THR A 130 18.63 9.57 -12.62
C THR A 130 19.93 10.07 -12.01
N ILE A 131 21.05 9.59 -12.53
CA ILE A 131 22.34 10.23 -12.29
C ILE A 131 22.27 11.55 -13.06
N THR A 132 21.93 12.63 -12.36
CA THR A 132 22.15 13.98 -12.88
C THR A 132 23.66 14.20 -12.82
N THR A 133 24.36 13.86 -13.88
CA THR A 133 25.75 14.29 -14.04
C THR A 133 25.71 15.80 -14.24
N GLU A 134 25.85 16.55 -13.16
CA GLU A 134 26.21 17.96 -13.23
C GLU A 134 27.62 18.02 -13.84
N ILE A 135 27.68 18.24 -15.15
CA ILE A 135 28.91 18.63 -15.82
C ILE A 135 29.24 20.03 -15.30
N SER A 136 30.12 20.08 -14.30
CA SER A 136 30.79 21.31 -13.91
C SER A 136 31.58 21.83 -15.10
N GLN A 137 31.21 23.03 -15.54
CA GLN A 137 31.95 23.84 -16.48
C GLN A 137 33.38 24.04 -15.95
N ASN A 138 34.37 23.60 -16.71
CA ASN A 138 35.71 24.16 -16.63
C ASN A 138 36.09 24.68 -18.02
N SER A 139 35.94 25.99 -18.17
CA SER A 139 36.59 26.77 -19.22
C SER A 139 38.10 26.62 -19.12
N ARG A 140 38.77 26.28 -20.23
CA ARG A 140 40.05 26.86 -20.64
C ARG A 140 40.13 26.87 -22.16
N ASP A 141 40.34 28.06 -22.69
CA ASP A 141 40.61 28.35 -24.08
C ASP A 141 42.01 27.87 -24.49
N HIS A 142 42.17 27.34 -25.71
CA HIS A 142 43.11 27.89 -26.70
C HIS A 142 42.96 27.21 -28.08
N GLU A 143 43.20 28.06 -29.08
CA GLU A 143 42.84 28.00 -30.49
C GLU A 143 43.85 27.28 -31.38
N ALA A 144 43.39 27.00 -32.61
CA ALA A 144 44.12 26.82 -33.87
C ALA A 144 44.51 25.39 -34.35
N ASN A 145 43.94 25.06 -35.50
CA ASN A 145 44.25 24.00 -36.47
C ASN A 145 44.72 24.72 -37.78
N PRO A 146 45.13 24.09 -38.92
CA PRO A 146 45.32 22.66 -39.30
C PRO A 146 46.57 22.50 -40.25
N PRO A 147 46.60 21.70 -41.35
CA PRO A 147 46.22 20.30 -41.63
C PRO A 147 47.43 19.42 -42.12
N GLY A 148 47.26 18.10 -42.19
CA GLY A 148 48.22 17.20 -42.88
C GLY A 148 47.72 15.76 -43.02
N ASP A 149 47.97 15.17 -44.20
CA ASP A 149 47.29 14.02 -44.82
C ASP A 149 47.68 12.60 -44.32
N ASN A 150 46.82 11.64 -44.67
CA ASN A 150 47.06 10.21 -44.99
C ASN A 150 47.66 9.26 -43.93
N ALA A 151 46.91 8.18 -43.61
CA ALA A 151 47.16 6.83 -44.13
C ALA A 151 46.53 5.71 -43.28
N MET A 152 46.12 4.67 -44.01
CA MET A 152 45.59 3.37 -43.63
C MET A 152 46.57 2.55 -42.78
N SER A 153 46.11 1.84 -41.74
CA SER A 153 46.79 0.62 -41.26
C SER A 153 45.86 -0.30 -40.47
N VAL A 154 46.05 -1.60 -40.65
CA VAL A 154 45.23 -2.74 -40.22
C VAL A 154 46.02 -3.57 -39.19
N GLY A 155 45.36 -3.95 -38.09
CA GLY A 155 45.66 -5.11 -37.21
C GLY A 155 46.77 -4.92 -36.15
N PRO A 156 46.90 -5.84 -35.15
CA PRO A 156 46.19 -7.12 -34.96
C PRO A 156 45.43 -7.26 -33.60
N ALA A 157 44.71 -8.36 -33.45
CA ALA A 157 43.97 -8.78 -32.24
C ALA A 157 44.87 -9.31 -31.10
N PRO A 158 44.36 -9.38 -29.87
CA PRO A 158 44.57 -10.56 -29.01
C PRO A 158 43.24 -11.05 -28.41
N ASP A 159 42.89 -12.31 -28.68
CA ASP A 159 43.04 -13.45 -27.78
C ASP A 159 41.88 -13.58 -26.78
N LEU A 160 40.88 -14.36 -27.21
CA LEU A 160 39.80 -14.89 -26.39
C LEU A 160 40.32 -16.13 -25.67
N SER A 161 41.06 -15.94 -24.59
CA SER A 161 41.30 -17.01 -23.63
C SER A 161 41.52 -16.41 -22.24
N ASN A 162 40.44 -16.35 -21.45
CA ASN A 162 40.45 -16.72 -20.04
C ASN A 162 39.03 -16.62 -19.47
N THR A 163 38.39 -17.78 -19.45
CA THR A 163 37.19 -18.08 -18.68
C THR A 163 37.60 -18.22 -17.21
N GLU A 164 37.51 -17.15 -16.43
CA GLU A 164 37.50 -17.27 -14.97
C GLU A 164 36.08 -17.05 -14.45
N LEU A 165 35.50 -18.15 -13.96
CA LEU A 165 34.31 -18.19 -13.12
C LEU A 165 34.64 -17.48 -11.80
N VAL A 166 34.08 -16.30 -11.58
CA VAL A 166 34.19 -15.60 -10.29
C VAL A 166 32.92 -15.79 -9.48
N SER A 167 33.13 -16.27 -8.27
CA SER A 167 32.17 -16.76 -7.30
C SER A 167 31.13 -15.75 -6.84
N VAL A 168 29.97 -16.30 -6.50
CA VAL A 168 28.87 -15.67 -5.77
C VAL A 168 29.34 -15.33 -4.37
N ASP A 169 29.72 -14.08 -4.09
CA ASP A 169 29.58 -13.41 -2.79
C ASP A 169 30.32 -12.08 -2.81
N GLN A 170 29.61 -10.98 -3.10
CA GLN A 170 29.75 -9.66 -2.47
C GLN A 170 28.88 -8.65 -3.24
N LEU A 171 27.68 -8.36 -2.73
CA LEU A 171 26.97 -7.14 -3.10
C LEU A 171 27.76 -5.94 -2.57
N PRO A 172 28.09 -4.93 -3.39
CA PRO A 172 28.59 -3.67 -2.87
C PRO A 172 27.47 -2.99 -2.09
N THR A 173 27.64 -2.86 -0.78
CA THR A 173 26.87 -1.93 0.06
C THR A 173 27.28 -0.50 -0.30
N SER A 174 26.68 0.04 -1.36
CA SER A 174 26.63 1.49 -1.54
C SER A 174 25.35 1.99 -0.90
N ASP A 175 25.48 2.59 0.28
CA ASP A 175 24.45 3.42 0.89
C ASP A 175 24.22 4.66 0.01
N GLN A 176 23.50 4.47 -1.09
CA GLN A 176 22.79 5.54 -1.76
C GLN A 176 21.34 5.40 -1.33
N GLU A 177 20.92 6.26 -0.41
CA GLU A 177 19.54 6.35 0.04
C GLU A 177 18.67 6.75 -1.15
N SER A 178 18.20 5.75 -1.91
CA SER A 178 17.43 5.95 -3.12
C SER A 178 16.16 6.70 -2.71
N ALA A 179 15.91 7.86 -3.32
CA ALA A 179 14.72 8.64 -3.06
C ALA A 179 13.47 7.76 -3.19
N LYS A 180 12.78 7.57 -2.07
CA LYS A 180 11.64 6.66 -1.95
C LYS A 180 10.52 7.07 -2.90
N HIS A 181 9.94 6.11 -3.63
CA HIS A 181 8.84 6.37 -4.55
C HIS A 181 7.66 7.08 -3.84
N SER A 182 7.04 8.05 -4.50
CA SER A 182 5.99 8.90 -3.92
C SER A 182 4.79 8.09 -3.40
N PHE A 183 4.38 7.05 -4.14
CA PHE A 183 3.35 6.09 -3.69
C PHE A 183 3.74 5.38 -2.40
N GLU A 184 5.00 4.96 -2.24
CA GLU A 184 5.46 4.26 -1.04
C GLU A 184 5.45 5.19 0.16
N SER A 185 5.89 6.43 -0.02
CA SER A 185 5.80 7.49 1.01
C SER A 185 4.35 7.77 1.42
N TYR A 186 3.43 7.86 0.44
CA TYR A 186 2.00 7.99 0.71
C TYR A 186 1.45 6.78 1.48
N PHE A 187 1.79 5.56 1.02
CA PHE A 187 1.30 4.31 1.61
C PHE A 187 1.72 4.19 3.08
N ASP A 188 3.01 4.42 3.37
CA ASP A 188 3.52 4.32 4.73
C ASP A 188 2.86 5.35 5.66
N LYS A 189 2.72 6.59 5.21
CA LYS A 189 2.11 7.67 6.00
C LYS A 189 0.64 7.40 6.30
N ASN A 190 -0.12 6.89 5.33
CA ASN A 190 -1.59 6.88 5.37
C ASN A 190 -2.20 5.50 5.61
N TRP A 191 -1.44 4.40 5.51
CA TRP A 191 -1.96 3.04 5.54
C TRP A 191 -1.09 2.08 6.37
N ASP A 192 0.23 1.99 6.14
CA ASP A 192 1.08 1.05 6.90
C ASP A 192 1.13 1.40 8.39
N LYS A 193 1.31 2.70 8.74
CA LYS A 193 1.32 3.18 10.13
C LYS A 193 0.07 2.82 10.93
N CYS A 194 -1.07 2.63 10.26
CA CYS A 194 -2.33 2.26 10.90
C CYS A 194 -2.82 0.87 10.47
N ARG A 195 -1.92 -0.02 10.01
CA ARG A 195 -2.25 -1.38 9.53
C ARG A 195 -3.07 -2.21 10.51
N ASN A 196 -2.88 -1.99 11.80
CA ASN A 196 -3.62 -2.67 12.86
C ASN A 196 -5.14 -2.41 12.81
N LEU A 197 -5.58 -1.31 12.17
CA LEU A 197 -6.99 -0.98 12.04
C LEU A 197 -7.67 -1.71 10.87
N TRP A 198 -6.93 -2.26 9.91
CA TRP A 198 -7.50 -2.80 8.67
C TRP A 198 -7.01 -4.20 8.26
N CYS A 199 -5.84 -4.65 8.70
CA CYS A 199 -5.34 -5.98 8.39
C CYS A 199 -6.10 -7.10 9.13
N SER A 200 -6.46 -8.16 8.42
CA SER A 200 -7.25 -9.28 8.96
C SER A 200 -6.62 -9.97 10.16
N TYR A 201 -5.30 -10.18 10.16
CA TYR A 201 -4.61 -10.83 11.28
C TYR A 201 -4.70 -10.08 12.62
N ARG A 202 -5.05 -8.78 12.61
CA ARG A 202 -5.28 -7.99 13.83
C ARG A 202 -6.76 -7.90 14.22
N ARG A 203 -7.63 -8.48 13.39
CA ARG A 203 -9.08 -8.54 13.61
C ARG A 203 -9.55 -9.87 14.17
N GLN A 204 -8.69 -10.88 14.27
CA GLN A 204 -9.11 -12.25 14.63
C GLN A 204 -9.81 -12.35 16.00
N SER A 205 -9.68 -11.35 16.88
CA SER A 205 -10.43 -11.23 18.14
C SER A 205 -11.76 -10.48 18.03
N ALA A 206 -11.98 -9.71 16.96
CA ALA A 206 -13.29 -9.21 16.58
C ALA A 206 -13.92 -10.28 15.70
N VAL A 207 -15.13 -10.75 16.01
CA VAL A 207 -15.87 -11.72 15.17
C VAL A 207 -16.01 -11.11 13.77
N THR A 208 -15.03 -11.38 12.91
CA THR A 208 -14.92 -10.80 11.60
C THR A 208 -15.63 -11.79 10.72
N LEU A 209 -16.86 -11.43 10.35
CA LEU A 209 -17.61 -12.04 9.27
C LEU A 209 -16.73 -12.00 8.03
N ALA A 210 -16.00 -13.09 7.81
CA ALA A 210 -15.25 -13.30 6.59
C ALA A 210 -16.29 -13.37 5.47
N ILE A 211 -16.30 -12.36 4.61
CA ILE A 211 -16.70 -12.59 3.22
C ILE A 211 -15.66 -13.59 2.71
N ILE A 212 -16.07 -14.86 2.63
CA ILE A 212 -15.30 -15.93 1.98
C ILE A 212 -15.00 -15.43 0.55
N PRO A 213 -13.74 -15.54 0.07
CA PRO A 213 -13.43 -15.24 -1.32
C PRO A 213 -14.36 -16.02 -2.25
N ILE A 214 -14.85 -15.37 -3.32
CA ILE A 214 -15.58 -16.03 -4.42
C ILE A 214 -14.59 -16.91 -5.19
N THR A 215 -14.19 -18.02 -4.57
CA THR A 215 -13.49 -19.16 -5.18
C THR A 215 -14.09 -20.50 -4.76
N ASP A 216 -15.04 -20.54 -3.81
CA ASP A 216 -15.70 -21.77 -3.34
C ASP A 216 -17.13 -21.97 -3.90
N LEU A 217 -17.40 -21.53 -5.14
CA LEU A 217 -18.65 -21.85 -5.84
C LEU A 217 -18.54 -23.02 -6.84
N ASN A 218 -17.49 -23.83 -6.77
CA ASN A 218 -17.36 -25.05 -7.58
C ASN A 218 -16.94 -26.26 -6.75
N ARG A 219 -17.81 -26.71 -5.85
CA ARG A 219 -17.91 -28.12 -5.44
C ARG A 219 -19.23 -28.30 -4.71
N HIS A 220 -20.25 -28.71 -5.48
CA HIS A 220 -21.23 -29.75 -5.16
C HIS A 220 -22.32 -29.74 -6.24
N GLY A 221 -21.96 -30.33 -7.38
CA GLY A 221 -22.92 -30.90 -8.32
C GLY A 221 -22.50 -32.35 -8.53
N ASN A 222 -23.20 -33.25 -7.82
CA ASN A 222 -23.47 -34.67 -8.15
C ASN A 222 -23.81 -35.44 -6.87
N ASN A 223 -25.10 -35.54 -6.58
CA ASN A 223 -25.85 -36.81 -6.59
C ASN A 223 -27.34 -36.51 -6.38
#